data_AF-A0A1Q7C327-F1
#
_entry.id   AF-A0A1Q7C327-F1
#
_cell.length_a   1.000
_cell.length_b   1.000
_cell.length_c   1.000
_cell.angle_alpha   90.00
_cell.angle_beta   90.00
_cell.angle_gamma   90.00
#
_symmetry.space_group_name_H-M   'P 1'
#
loop_
_entity.id
_entity.type
_entity.pdbx_description
1 polymer ?
#
loop_
_entity_poly.entity_id
_entity_poly.type
_entity_poly.pdbx_seq_one_letter_code
_entity_poly.pdbx_strand_id
1 'polypeptide(L)'
;MSDAACERKLALLRASWTYFDDVASRVSAELRKGPRGGGRDRDKIVYHANGAEIQEFAPKVGVITPHDAWRLPDSLRAHRDAFCAAIRDYNARGAPARTWTVQFVIRHSAYHMLDHAWEMEDRDLSGV
;
A
#
# COMPACT_ATOMS: atom_id res chain seq x y z
N MET A 1 7.98 18.59 4.77
CA MET A 1 7.04 18.87 5.89
C MET A 1 7.83 18.77 7.19
N SER A 2 7.34 19.29 8.32
CA SER A 2 8.07 19.08 9.58
C SER A 2 8.18 17.58 9.90
N ASP A 3 9.24 17.17 10.60
CA ASP A 3 9.46 15.75 10.93
C ASP A 3 8.29 15.17 11.73
N ALA A 4 7.78 15.93 12.71
CA ALA A 4 6.59 15.53 13.46
C ALA A 4 5.35 15.33 12.54
N ALA A 5 5.18 16.15 11.50
CA ALA A 5 4.11 15.96 10.54
C ALA A 5 4.36 14.76 9.61
N CYS A 6 5.62 14.47 9.28
CA CYS A 6 6.03 13.30 8.52
C CYS A 6 5.71 12.02 9.29
N GLU A 7 6.12 11.93 10.56
CA GLU A 7 5.86 10.77 11.41
C GLU A 7 4.37 10.49 11.60
N ARG A 8 3.54 11.53 11.82
CA ARG A 8 2.09 11.35 11.89
C ARG A 8 1.50 10.72 10.63
N LYS A 9 2.03 11.07 9.45
CA LYS A 9 1.57 10.53 8.17
C LYS A 9 2.11 9.13 7.91
N LEU A 10 3.35 8.84 8.31
CA LEU A 10 3.90 7.49 8.26
C LEU A 10 3.14 6.53 9.19
N ALA A 11 2.69 7.02 10.36
CA ALA A 11 1.82 6.25 11.24
C ALA A 11 0.48 5.89 10.55
N LEU A 12 -0.13 6.84 9.83
CA LEU A 12 -1.33 6.57 9.03
C LEU A 12 -1.07 5.56 7.91
N LEU A 13 0.05 5.69 7.18
CA LEU A 13 0.42 4.72 6.14
C LEU A 13 0.60 3.30 6.71
N ARG A 14 1.27 3.18 7.86
CA ARG A 14 1.44 1.90 8.56
C ARG A 14 0.12 1.31 9.02
N ALA A 15 -0.79 2.15 9.51
CA ALA A 15 -2.15 1.72 9.86
C ALA A 15 -2.92 1.24 8.61
N SER A 16 -2.80 1.94 7.48
CA SER A 16 -3.40 1.51 6.21
C SER A 16 -2.89 0.15 5.74
N TRP A 17 -1.58 -0.10 5.82
CA TRP A 17 -1.02 -1.43 5.53
C TRP A 17 -1.55 -2.51 6.46
N THR A 18 -1.60 -2.23 7.76
CA THR A 18 -2.10 -3.18 8.76
C THR A 18 -3.57 -3.52 8.50
N TYR A 19 -4.39 -2.50 8.21
CA TYR A 19 -5.80 -2.69 7.87
C TYR A 19 -5.98 -3.49 6.58
N PHE A 20 -5.20 -3.17 5.54
CA PHE A 20 -5.22 -3.92 4.29
C PHE A 20 -4.88 -5.40 4.49
N ASP A 21 -3.81 -5.69 5.24
CA ASP A 21 -3.37 -7.06 5.52
C ASP A 21 -4.42 -7.83 6.35
N ASP A 22 -5.03 -7.18 7.34
CA ASP A 22 -6.10 -7.77 8.16
C ASP A 22 -7.32 -8.13 7.30
N VAL A 23 -7.80 -7.19 6.48
CA VAL A 23 -8.91 -7.44 5.54
C VAL A 23 -8.55 -8.57 4.58
N ALA A 24 -7.37 -8.53 3.96
CA ALA A 24 -6.92 -9.58 3.04
C ALA A 24 -6.83 -10.96 3.71
N SER A 25 -6.59 -11.02 5.02
CA SER A 25 -6.53 -12.29 5.76
C SER A 25 -7.90 -12.92 6.03
N ARG A 26 -8.96 -12.10 6.11
CA ARG A 26 -10.29 -12.55 6.57
C ARG A 26 -11.35 -12.67 5.47
N VAL A 27 -11.23 -11.89 4.39
CA VAL A 27 -12.20 -11.95 3.28
C VAL A 27 -12.06 -13.23 2.45
N SER A 28 -13.14 -13.58 1.78
CA SER A 28 -13.23 -14.69 0.84
C SER A 28 -12.20 -14.59 -0.29
N ALA A 29 -11.66 -15.72 -0.74
CA ALA A 29 -10.71 -15.75 -1.84
C ALA A 29 -11.38 -15.28 -3.15
N GLU A 30 -12.58 -15.80 -3.44
CA GLU A 30 -13.47 -15.28 -4.48
C GLU A 30 -14.30 -14.13 -3.94
N LEU A 31 -14.46 -13.09 -4.76
CA LEU A 31 -15.23 -11.90 -4.39
C LEU A 31 -16.42 -11.70 -5.32
N ARG A 32 -17.53 -11.19 -4.78
CA ARG A 32 -18.74 -10.86 -5.53
C ARG A 32 -18.39 -10.06 -6.78
N LYS A 33 -18.81 -10.55 -7.94
CA LYS A 33 -18.58 -9.88 -9.23
C LYS A 33 -19.59 -8.75 -9.42
N GLY A 34 -19.22 -7.75 -10.21
CA GLY A 34 -20.12 -6.68 -10.62
C GLY A 34 -21.19 -7.17 -11.60
N PRO A 35 -22.18 -6.31 -11.96
CA PRO A 35 -23.34 -6.70 -12.78
C PRO A 35 -23.01 -7.31 -14.16
N ARG A 36 -21.81 -7.05 -14.68
CA ARG A 36 -21.31 -7.59 -15.96
C ARG A 36 -20.24 -8.67 -15.79
N GLY A 37 -20.16 -9.29 -14.62
CA GLY A 37 -19.17 -10.34 -14.30
C GLY A 37 -17.74 -9.84 -14.05
N GLY A 38 -17.49 -8.53 -14.13
CA GLY A 38 -16.18 -7.94 -13.87
C GLY A 38 -15.82 -7.88 -12.38
N GLY A 39 -14.51 -7.79 -12.10
CA GLY A 39 -13.98 -7.64 -10.74
C GLY A 39 -12.85 -8.63 -10.43
N ARG A 40 -11.80 -8.14 -9.78
CA ARG A 40 -10.69 -8.97 -9.29
C ARG A 40 -11.14 -9.79 -8.09
N ASP A 41 -10.52 -10.95 -7.93
CA ASP A 41 -10.57 -11.75 -6.71
C ASP A 41 -9.49 -11.27 -5.74
N ARG A 42 -9.60 -11.63 -4.47
CA ARG A 42 -8.78 -11.12 -3.37
C ARG A 42 -7.29 -11.15 -3.70
N ASP A 43 -6.78 -12.28 -4.14
CA ASP A 43 -5.33 -12.44 -4.39
C ASP A 43 -4.84 -11.58 -5.57
N LYS A 44 -5.71 -11.29 -6.55
CA LYS A 44 -5.39 -10.35 -7.64
C LYS A 44 -5.40 -8.89 -7.16
N ILE A 45 -6.21 -8.55 -6.17
CA ILE A 45 -6.19 -7.24 -5.50
C ILE A 45 -4.91 -7.12 -4.67
N VAL A 46 -4.56 -8.12 -3.86
CA VAL A 46 -3.31 -8.16 -3.07
C VAL A 46 -2.07 -8.01 -3.93
N TYR A 47 -2.02 -8.73 -5.06
CA TYR A 47 -0.96 -8.58 -6.06
C TYR A 47 -0.89 -7.15 -6.59
N HIS A 48 -2.03 -6.58 -6.97
CA HIS A 48 -2.08 -5.23 -7.55
C HIS A 48 -1.67 -4.15 -6.55
N ALA A 49 -2.21 -4.18 -5.34
CA ALA A 49 -1.97 -3.17 -4.31
C ALA A 49 -0.48 -3.10 -3.94
N ASN A 50 0.10 -4.25 -3.55
CA ASN A 50 1.51 -4.31 -3.18
C ASN A 50 2.44 -4.14 -4.39
N GLY A 51 2.07 -4.70 -5.56
CA GLY A 51 2.86 -4.59 -6.78
C GLY A 51 3.00 -3.14 -7.25
N ALA A 52 1.91 -2.36 -7.24
CA ALA A 52 1.95 -0.95 -7.59
C ALA A 52 2.79 -0.13 -6.60
N GLU A 53 2.67 -0.39 -5.29
CA GLU A 53 3.52 0.28 -4.29
C GLU A 53 5.00 0.00 -4.54
N ILE A 54 5.35 -1.28 -4.72
CA ILE A 54 6.74 -1.73 -4.94
C ILE A 54 7.32 -1.17 -6.25
N GLN A 55 6.56 -1.18 -7.34
CA GLN A 55 7.08 -0.88 -8.68
C GLN A 55 6.90 0.58 -9.11
N GLU A 56 5.90 1.28 -8.57
CA GLU A 56 5.55 2.62 -9.06
C GLU A 56 5.77 3.70 -8.00
N PHE A 57 5.49 3.41 -6.72
CA PHE A 57 5.52 4.43 -5.67
C PHE A 57 6.86 4.48 -4.94
N ALA A 58 7.35 3.33 -4.46
CA ALA A 58 8.60 3.23 -3.73
C ALA A 58 9.83 3.74 -4.53
N PRO A 59 9.94 3.50 -5.85
CA PRO A 59 11.04 4.05 -6.64
C PRO A 59 11.05 5.58 -6.71
N LYS A 60 9.95 6.27 -6.38
CA LYS A 60 9.92 7.74 -6.33
C LYS A 60 10.78 8.31 -5.21
N VAL A 61 11.02 7.51 -4.17
CA VAL A 61 11.96 7.83 -3.07
C VAL A 61 13.21 6.94 -3.11
N GLY A 62 13.52 6.34 -4.27
CA GLY A 62 14.74 5.57 -4.47
C GLY A 62 14.74 4.16 -3.89
N VAL A 63 13.60 3.66 -3.39
CA VAL A 63 13.50 2.29 -2.89
C VAL A 63 13.22 1.35 -4.06
N ILE A 64 14.11 0.38 -4.25
CA ILE A 64 13.98 -0.68 -5.25
C ILE A 64 13.94 -2.00 -4.49
N THR A 65 12.91 -2.80 -4.77
CA THR A 65 12.68 -4.09 -4.12
C THR A 65 12.25 -5.08 -5.21
N PRO A 66 12.62 -6.38 -5.11
CA PRO A 66 12.06 -7.40 -6.00
C PRO A 66 10.53 -7.31 -6.06
N HIS A 67 9.97 -7.40 -7.27
CA HIS A 67 8.53 -7.23 -7.47
C HIS A 67 7.69 -8.24 -6.67
N ASP A 68 8.22 -9.43 -6.42
CA ASP A 68 7.57 -10.52 -5.71
C ASP A 68 7.79 -10.49 -4.18
N ALA A 69 8.43 -9.45 -3.64
CA ALA A 69 8.66 -9.32 -2.20
C ALA A 69 7.35 -9.35 -1.38
N TRP A 70 6.21 -8.98 -1.96
CA TRP A 70 4.90 -9.07 -1.30
C TRP A 70 4.46 -10.51 -0.98
N ARG A 71 5.07 -11.52 -1.60
CA ARG A 71 4.70 -12.93 -1.39
C ARG A 71 5.19 -13.49 -0.06
N LEU A 72 6.24 -12.90 0.51
CA LEU A 72 6.86 -13.38 1.74
C LEU A 72 6.72 -12.31 2.83
N PRO A 73 6.18 -12.65 4.01
CA PRO A 73 5.95 -11.67 5.07
C PRO A 73 7.20 -10.87 5.48
N ASP A 74 8.36 -11.52 5.54
CA ASP A 74 9.63 -10.84 5.89
C ASP A 74 10.09 -9.87 4.79
N SER A 75 9.98 -10.27 3.52
CA SER A 75 10.33 -9.42 2.39
C SER A 75 9.41 -8.20 2.28
N LEU A 76 8.11 -8.37 2.54
CA LEU A 76 7.15 -7.27 2.56
C LEU A 76 7.39 -6.31 3.74
N ARG A 77 7.72 -6.83 4.92
CA ARG A 77 8.12 -6.00 6.07
C ARG A 77 9.37 -5.18 5.76
N ALA A 78 10.41 -5.83 5.21
CA ALA A 78 11.65 -5.15 4.83
C ALA A 78 11.41 -4.04 3.79
N HIS A 79 10.52 -4.28 2.82
CA HIS A 79 10.09 -3.27 1.85
C HIS A 79 9.47 -2.05 2.54
N ARG A 80 8.47 -2.26 3.40
CA ARG A 80 7.72 -1.20 4.09
C ARG A 80 8.61 -0.38 5.02
N ASP A 81 9.56 -1.01 5.69
CA ASP A 81 10.54 -0.32 6.53
C ASP A 81 11.52 0.52 5.70
N ALA A 82 12.06 -0.04 4.60
CA ALA A 82 12.91 0.71 3.67
C ALA A 82 12.15 1.91 3.07
N PHE A 83 10.89 1.72 2.71
CA PHE A 83 10.04 2.79 2.15
C PHE A 83 9.80 3.91 3.17
N CYS A 84 9.47 3.58 4.42
CA CYS A 84 9.35 4.55 5.50
C CYS A 84 10.68 5.30 5.76
N ALA A 85 11.81 4.60 5.78
CA ALA A 85 13.12 5.21 5.99
C ALA A 85 13.49 6.18 4.87
N ALA A 86 13.25 5.81 3.60
CA ALA A 86 13.50 6.67 2.46
C ALA A 86 12.59 7.91 2.44
N ILE A 87 11.31 7.77 2.83
CA ILE A 87 10.40 8.91 2.98
C ILE A 87 10.95 9.91 4.01
N ARG A 88 11.48 9.43 5.14
CA ARG A 88 12.11 10.30 6.15
C ARG A 88 13.32 11.04 5.59
N ASP A 89 14.23 10.33 4.92
CA ASP A 89 15.41 10.93 4.30
C ASP A 89 15.03 12.03 3.30
N TYR A 90 14.14 11.73 2.36
CA TYR A 90 13.68 12.70 1.36
C TYR A 90 13.00 13.91 2.02
N ASN A 91 12.21 13.68 3.08
CA ASN A 91 11.58 14.76 3.83
C ASN A 91 12.63 15.67 4.50
N ALA A 92 13.61 15.08 5.18
CA ALA A 92 14.67 15.82 5.89
C ALA A 92 15.54 16.64 4.94
N ARG A 93 15.83 16.10 3.75
CA ARG A 93 16.58 16.82 2.69
C ARG A 93 15.74 17.86 1.95
N GLY A 94 14.41 17.90 2.17
CA GLY A 94 13.50 18.72 1.38
C GLY A 94 13.47 18.31 -0.11
N ALA A 95 13.89 17.09 -0.43
CA ALA A 95 14.00 16.61 -1.80
C ALA A 95 12.63 16.21 -2.37
N PRO A 96 12.37 16.45 -3.67
CA PRO A 96 11.17 15.95 -4.32
C PRO A 96 11.27 14.42 -4.54
N ALA A 97 10.13 13.74 -4.54
CA ALA A 97 10.02 12.33 -4.87
C ALA A 97 9.75 12.18 -6.39
N ARG A 98 10.77 12.43 -7.21
CA ARG A 98 10.65 12.65 -8.67
C ARG A 98 9.68 13.80 -8.97
N THR A 99 8.58 13.52 -9.69
CA THR A 99 7.54 14.51 -10.01
C THR A 99 6.53 14.71 -8.89
N TRP A 100 6.65 13.98 -7.77
CA TRP A 100 5.72 14.05 -6.63
C TRP A 100 6.34 14.77 -5.43
N THR A 101 5.49 15.35 -4.58
CA THR A 101 5.92 15.75 -3.24
C THR A 101 6.02 14.51 -2.34
N VAL A 102 6.91 14.51 -1.35
CA VAL A 102 6.98 13.43 -0.33
C VAL A 102 5.63 13.22 0.34
N GLN A 103 4.91 14.31 0.60
CA GLN A 103 3.58 14.25 1.19
C GLN A 103 2.56 13.53 0.30
N PHE A 104 2.67 13.72 -1.01
CA PHE A 104 1.80 13.07 -1.98
C PHE A 104 2.10 11.57 -2.08
N VAL A 105 3.38 11.15 -2.06
CA VAL A 105 3.75 9.72 -1.96
C VAL A 105 3.04 9.05 -0.80
N ILE A 106 3.16 9.60 0.42
CA ILE A 106 2.54 9.00 1.61
C ILE A 106 1.02 8.90 1.47
N ARG A 107 0.37 9.99 1.05
CA ARG A 107 -1.10 10.03 0.95
C ARG A 107 -1.63 9.10 -0.14
N HIS A 108 -0.95 9.04 -1.27
CA HIS A 108 -1.37 8.20 -2.38
C HIS A 108 -1.22 6.72 -2.04
N SER A 109 -0.09 6.31 -1.46
CA SER A 109 0.11 4.94 -0.98
C SER A 109 -0.92 4.54 0.07
N ALA A 110 -1.18 5.40 1.07
CA ALA A 110 -2.16 5.11 2.11
C ALA A 110 -3.58 4.99 1.56
N TYR A 111 -4.00 5.92 0.68
CA TYR A 111 -5.30 5.87 0.05
C TYR A 111 -5.46 4.64 -0.84
N HIS A 112 -4.45 4.31 -1.66
CA HIS A 112 -4.48 3.15 -2.56
C HIS A 112 -4.66 1.83 -1.79
N MET A 113 -3.98 1.67 -0.66
CA MET A 113 -4.16 0.52 0.23
C MET A 113 -5.58 0.49 0.83
N LEU A 114 -6.09 1.60 1.33
CA LEU A 114 -7.44 1.66 1.92
C LEU A 114 -8.54 1.42 0.87
N ASP A 115 -8.42 2.01 -0.31
CA ASP A 115 -9.36 1.85 -1.43
C ASP A 115 -9.53 0.37 -1.79
N HIS A 116 -8.43 -0.37 -1.88
CA HIS A 116 -8.48 -1.81 -2.15
C HIS A 116 -8.86 -2.66 -0.95
N ALA A 117 -8.61 -2.22 0.29
CA ALA A 117 -9.16 -2.87 1.47
C ALA A 117 -10.69 -2.78 1.45
N TRP A 118 -11.24 -1.59 1.22
CA TRP A 118 -12.69 -1.38 1.11
C TRP A 118 -13.30 -2.11 -0.09
N GLU A 119 -12.62 -2.16 -1.23
CA GLU A 119 -13.05 -3.00 -2.37
C GLU A 119 -13.22 -4.47 -1.96
N MET A 120 -12.29 -5.00 -1.17
CA MET A 120 -12.35 -6.38 -0.69
C MET A 120 -13.51 -6.58 0.30
N GLU A 121 -13.70 -5.68 1.25
CA GLU A 121 -14.78 -5.75 2.25
C GLU A 121 -16.16 -5.67 1.59
N ASP A 122 -16.37 -4.70 0.70
CA ASP A 122 -17.65 -4.49 0.01
C ASP A 122 -18.07 -5.69 -0.85
N ARG A 123 -17.10 -6.49 -1.29
CA ARG A 123 -17.30 -7.61 -2.21
C ARG A 123 -17.13 -8.97 -1.55
N ASP A 124 -16.90 -9.01 -0.25
CA ASP A 124 -16.75 -10.24 0.50
C ASP A 124 -18.05 -11.06 0.50
N LEU A 125 -17.89 -12.39 0.52
CA LEU A 125 -18.97 -13.37 0.56
C LEU A 125 -19.19 -13.94 1.97
N SER A 126 -18.28 -13.68 2.93
CA SER A 126 -18.38 -14.21 4.29
C SER A 126 -19.50 -13.57 5.14
N GLY A 127 -20.03 -12.43 4.69
CA GLY A 127 -21.19 -11.75 5.29
C GLY A 127 -22.54 -12.11 4.67
N VAL A 128 -22.61 -13.15 3.82
CA VAL A 128 -23.83 -13.70 3.22
C VAL A 128 -24.31 -14.92 4.00
#